data_AF-A0A7V3CF06-F1
#
_entry.id   AF-A0A7V3CF06-F1
#
_cell.length_a   1.000
_cell.length_b   1.000
_cell.length_c   1.000
_cell.angle_alpha   90.00
_cell.angle_beta   90.00
_cell.angle_gamma   90.00
#
_symmetry.space_group_name_H-M   'P 1'
#
loop_
_entity.id
_entity.type
_entity.pdbx_description
1 polymer ?
#
loop_
_entity_poly.entity_id
_entity_poly.type
_entity_poly.pdbx_seq_one_letter_code
_entity_poly.pdbx_strand_id
1 'polypeptide(L)'
;MNALLQKAMHRANPDRMLQSVMGGLIDAAAFRFNLGFQRERWRPGQPLKLLFAGYVGARNTGADVRVEEMLRQMRLILGDENAELSILSVDLARTAGYFRGVRQIPMPLVYPKFLFEEVPRHHGVVACEGSMFKSKFSNAL
;
A
#
# COMPACT_ATOMS: atom_id res chain seq x y z
N MET A 1 -34.55 0.32 -9.97
CA MET A 1 -33.29 0.30 -10.73
C MET A 1 -33.56 -0.36 -12.07
N ASN A 2 -33.36 0.33 -13.19
CA ASN A 2 -33.92 -0.03 -14.50
C ASN A 2 -33.20 -1.26 -15.12
N ALA A 3 -33.91 -2.19 -15.77
CA ALA A 3 -33.35 -3.46 -16.27
C ALA A 3 -32.21 -3.29 -17.30
N LEU A 4 -32.18 -2.15 -17.98
CA LEU A 4 -31.09 -1.71 -18.86
C LEU A 4 -29.79 -1.39 -18.11
N LEU A 5 -29.88 -0.77 -16.92
CA LEU A 5 -28.73 -0.51 -16.06
C LEU A 5 -28.14 -1.81 -15.51
N GLN A 6 -29.00 -2.77 -15.12
CA GLN A 6 -28.52 -4.10 -14.71
C GLN A 6 -27.83 -4.85 -15.86
N LYS A 7 -28.39 -4.85 -17.08
CA LYS A 7 -27.75 -5.46 -18.26
C LYS A 7 -26.43 -4.78 -18.65
N ALA A 8 -26.34 -3.46 -18.52
CA ALA A 8 -25.11 -2.72 -18.78
C ALA A 8 -24.03 -3.02 -17.73
N MET A 9 -24.39 -3.06 -16.44
CA MET A 9 -23.49 -3.45 -15.36
C MET A 9 -23.02 -4.91 -15.48
N HIS A 10 -23.89 -5.82 -15.94
CA HIS A 10 -23.55 -7.23 -16.12
C HIS A 10 -22.62 -7.48 -17.34
N ARG A 11 -22.55 -6.53 -18.28
CA ARG A 11 -21.62 -6.52 -19.42
C ARG A 11 -20.33 -5.77 -19.14
N ALA A 12 -20.26 -4.99 -18.06
CA ALA A 12 -19.03 -4.36 -17.63
C ALA A 12 -18.10 -5.45 -17.08
N ASN A 13 -16.96 -5.66 -17.73
CA ASN A 13 -15.92 -6.53 -17.20
C ASN A 13 -15.42 -5.91 -15.88
N PRO A 14 -15.62 -6.57 -14.72
CA PRO A 14 -15.29 -6.01 -13.42
C PRO A 14 -13.81 -5.69 -13.28
N ASP A 15 -12.93 -6.50 -13.88
CA ASP A 15 -11.49 -6.28 -13.89
C ASP A 15 -11.14 -5.00 -14.67
N ARG A 16 -11.76 -4.80 -15.85
CA ARG A 16 -11.58 -3.56 -16.62
C ARG A 16 -12.09 -2.34 -15.88
N MET A 17 -13.20 -2.47 -15.16
CA MET A 17 -13.74 -1.39 -14.35
C MET A 17 -12.79 -1.06 -13.20
N LEU A 18 -12.27 -2.08 -12.50
CA LEU A 18 -11.29 -1.91 -11.43
C LEU A 18 -10.00 -1.26 -11.95
N GLN A 19 -9.46 -1.74 -13.07
CA GLN A 19 -8.28 -1.17 -13.73
C GLN A 19 -8.50 0.29 -14.13
N SER A 20 -9.68 0.61 -14.68
CA SER A 20 -10.03 1.98 -15.08
C SER A 20 -10.15 2.91 -13.87
N VAL A 21 -10.77 2.44 -12.77
CA VAL A 21 -10.83 3.19 -11.52
C VAL A 21 -9.44 3.41 -10.94
N MET A 22 -8.61 2.36 -10.88
CA MET A 22 -7.24 2.47 -10.38
C MET A 22 -6.40 3.43 -11.22
N GLY A 23 -6.47 3.33 -12.56
CA GLY A 23 -5.80 4.24 -13.48
C GLY A 23 -6.22 5.70 -13.25
N GLY A 24 -7.53 5.97 -13.18
CA GLY A 24 -8.02 7.32 -12.91
C GLY A 24 -7.58 7.88 -11.55
N LEU A 25 -7.46 7.03 -10.51
CA LEU A 25 -6.94 7.44 -9.20
C LEU A 25 -5.42 7.70 -9.23
N ILE A 26 -4.65 6.94 -10.01
CA ILE A 26 -3.23 7.18 -10.23
C ILE A 26 -3.03 8.52 -10.92
N ASP A 27 -3.76 8.79 -12.00
CA ASP A 27 -3.68 10.05 -12.73
C ASP A 27 -4.08 11.24 -11.85
N ALA A 28 -5.15 11.09 -11.05
CA ALA A 28 -5.55 12.10 -10.08
C ALA A 28 -4.49 12.33 -9.00
N ALA A 29 -3.81 11.29 -8.53
CA ALA A 29 -2.73 11.41 -7.55
C ALA A 29 -1.51 12.13 -8.15
N ALA A 30 -1.13 11.82 -9.38
CA ALA A 30 -0.06 12.49 -10.11
C ALA A 30 -0.39 13.97 -10.33
N PHE A 31 -1.63 14.28 -10.72
CA PHE A 31 -2.10 15.66 -10.85
C PHE A 31 -2.03 16.44 -9.53
N ARG A 32 -2.50 15.85 -8.43
CA ARG A 32 -2.39 16.45 -7.08
C ARG A 32 -0.93 16.69 -6.67
N PHE A 33 -0.04 15.76 -6.98
CA PHE A 33 1.38 15.90 -6.70
C PHE A 33 1.97 17.11 -7.45
N ASN A 34 1.73 17.19 -8.76
CA ASN A 34 2.26 18.24 -9.61
C ASN A 34 1.73 19.64 -9.24
N LEU A 35 0.50 19.73 -8.75
CA LEU A 35 -0.08 21.00 -8.25
C LEU A 35 0.32 21.34 -6.82
N GLY A 36 1.12 20.50 -6.15
CA GLY A 36 1.53 20.75 -4.77
C GLY A 36 0.42 20.53 -3.73
N PHE A 37 -0.67 19.84 -4.08
CA PHE A 37 -1.75 19.48 -3.17
C PHE A 37 -1.44 18.24 -2.31
N GLN A 38 -0.18 17.78 -2.30
CA GLN A 38 0.24 16.69 -1.43
C GLN A 38 0.09 17.06 0.05
N ARG A 39 -0.44 16.12 0.83
CA ARG A 39 -0.62 16.31 2.28
C ARG A 39 0.70 16.27 3.03
N GLU A 40 1.60 15.37 2.66
CA GLU A 40 2.87 15.15 3.35
C GLU A 40 4.01 15.36 2.37
N ARG A 41 4.97 16.22 2.72
CA ARG A 41 6.21 16.41 1.99
C ARG A 41 7.34 16.42 3.00
N TRP A 42 8.36 15.61 2.73
CA TRP A 42 9.48 15.50 3.65
C TRP A 42 10.25 16.82 3.77
N ARG A 43 10.68 17.16 4.98
CA ARG A 43 11.54 18.30 5.30
C ARG A 43 12.67 17.86 6.24
N PRO A 44 13.87 18.45 6.14
CA PRO A 44 14.94 18.18 7.09
C PRO A 44 14.50 18.39 8.54
N GLY A 45 14.93 17.50 9.43
CA GLY A 45 14.60 17.55 10.86
C GLY A 45 13.27 16.88 11.25
N GLN A 46 12.49 16.34 10.30
CA GLN A 46 11.32 15.52 10.60
C GLN A 46 11.54 14.05 10.23
N PRO A 47 10.93 13.09 10.96
CA PRO A 47 11.04 11.68 10.65
C PRO A 47 10.55 11.35 9.23
N LEU A 48 11.26 10.46 8.55
CA LEU A 48 10.89 9.95 7.24
C LEU A 48 9.78 8.89 7.38
N LYS A 49 8.54 9.30 7.12
CA LYS A 49 7.38 8.42 6.99
C LYS A 49 7.47 7.51 5.76
N LEU A 50 7.65 6.20 5.94
CA LEU A 50 7.72 5.21 4.86
C LEU A 50 6.63 4.15 4.99
N LEU A 51 5.93 3.87 3.89
CA LEU A 51 4.96 2.77 3.80
C LEU A 51 5.61 1.54 3.14
N PHE A 52 5.64 0.43 3.86
CA PHE A 52 6.01 -0.89 3.35
C PHE A 52 4.79 -1.54 2.72
N ALA A 53 4.70 -1.44 1.40
CA ALA A 53 3.58 -1.92 0.61
C ALA A 53 3.84 -3.34 0.08
N GLY A 54 2.76 -4.11 -0.03
CA GLY A 54 2.75 -5.45 -0.60
C GLY A 54 2.74 -6.59 0.40
N TYR A 55 3.24 -6.38 1.62
CA TYR A 55 3.00 -7.33 2.70
C TYR A 55 1.54 -7.25 3.16
N VAL A 56 0.90 -8.40 3.36
CA VAL A 56 -0.54 -8.46 3.70
C VAL A 56 -0.85 -9.35 4.91
N GLY A 57 0.16 -9.90 5.60
CA GLY A 57 -0.08 -10.73 6.79
C GLY A 57 -0.54 -12.16 6.48
N ALA A 58 -0.16 -12.71 5.33
CA ALA A 58 -0.52 -14.07 4.92
C ALA A 58 0.20 -15.20 5.68
N ARG A 59 1.07 -14.86 6.65
CA ARG A 59 1.89 -15.80 7.46
C ARG A 59 2.76 -16.74 6.65
N ASN A 60 3.33 -16.22 5.56
CA ASN A 60 4.40 -16.91 4.86
C ASN A 60 5.72 -16.60 5.58
N THR A 61 6.33 -17.60 6.22
CA THR A 61 7.56 -17.42 7.00
C THR A 61 8.66 -16.69 6.24
N GLY A 62 8.83 -16.97 4.95
CA GLY A 62 9.84 -16.33 4.10
C GLY A 62 9.55 -14.84 3.85
N ALA A 63 8.27 -14.47 3.69
CA ALA A 63 7.85 -13.08 3.59
C ALA A 63 7.98 -12.37 4.95
N ASP A 64 7.54 -13.00 6.04
CA ASP A 64 7.60 -12.45 7.39
C ASP A 64 9.05 -12.09 7.78
N VAL A 65 9.97 -13.04 7.65
CA VAL A 65 11.39 -12.84 7.99
C VAL A 65 12.05 -11.80 7.07
N ARG A 66 11.77 -11.85 5.76
CA ARG A 66 12.32 -10.87 4.82
C ARG A 66 11.88 -9.46 5.18
N VAL A 67 10.59 -9.26 5.41
CA VAL A 67 10.04 -7.93 5.67
C VAL A 67 10.49 -7.40 7.03
N GLU A 68 10.53 -8.26 8.06
CA GLU A 68 11.09 -7.90 9.37
C GLU A 68 12.55 -7.45 9.24
N GLU A 69 13.37 -8.16 8.46
CA GLU A 69 14.76 -7.78 8.25
C GLU A 69 14.91 -6.48 7.45
N MET A 70 14.07 -6.24 6.42
CA MET A 70 14.05 -4.96 5.71
C MET A 70 13.73 -3.79 6.66
N LEU A 71 12.74 -3.97 7.55
CA LEU A 71 12.36 -2.97 8.54
C LEU A 71 13.48 -2.73 9.56
N ARG A 72 14.13 -3.80 10.04
CA ARG A 72 15.28 -3.71 10.94
C ARG A 72 16.43 -2.93 10.31
N GLN A 73 16.75 -3.19 9.04
CA GLN A 73 17.80 -2.51 8.30
C GLN A 73 17.46 -1.04 8.07
N MET A 74 16.22 -0.70 7.71
CA MET A 74 15.82 0.71 7.59
C MET A 74 16.00 1.47 8.90
N ARG A 75 15.57 0.88 10.01
CA ARG A 75 15.72 1.47 11.35
C ARG A 75 17.18 1.64 11.73
N LEU A 76 18.03 0.66 11.39
CA LEU A 76 19.47 0.75 11.62
C LEU A 76 20.13 1.86 10.80
N ILE A 77 19.78 2.01 9.52
CA ILE A 77 20.39 2.97 8.60
C ILE A 77 19.92 4.39 8.88
N LEU A 78 18.61 4.57 9.13
CA LEU A 78 18.01 5.88 9.31
C LEU A 78 18.05 6.35 10.77
N GLY A 79 18.05 5.43 11.72
CA GLY A 79 17.80 5.72 13.15
C GLY A 79 16.31 5.69 13.47
N ASP A 80 15.98 5.22 14.67
CA ASP A 80 14.59 5.06 15.14
C ASP A 80 13.87 6.40 15.25
N GLU A 81 14.59 7.45 15.59
CA GLU A 81 14.08 8.81 15.72
C GLU A 81 13.87 9.52 14.38
N ASN A 82 14.51 9.05 13.31
CA ASN A 82 14.44 9.68 11.99
C ASN A 82 13.54 8.91 11.01
N ALA A 83 12.88 7.83 11.44
CA ALA A 83 12.02 7.03 10.57
C ALA A 83 10.69 6.66 11.25
N GLU A 84 9.58 6.92 10.55
CA GLU A 84 8.26 6.43 10.94
C GLU A 84 7.84 5.37 9.91
N LEU A 85 7.94 4.11 10.30
CA LEU A 85 7.66 3.00 9.39
C LEU A 85 6.23 2.51 9.58
N SER A 86 5.53 2.30 8.47
CA SER A 86 4.21 1.69 8.43
C SER A 86 4.20 0.47 7.52
N ILE A 87 3.37 -0.52 7.81
CA ILE A 87 3.21 -1.76 7.03
C ILE A 87 1.74 -2.13 6.92
N LEU A 88 1.32 -2.71 5.80
CA LEU A 88 -0.05 -3.16 5.58
C LEU A 88 -0.30 -4.55 6.21
N SER A 89 -1.53 -4.79 6.66
CA SER A 89 -2.00 -6.13 7.04
C SER A 89 -3.50 -6.26 6.78
N VAL A 90 -3.95 -7.37 6.18
CA VAL A 90 -5.40 -7.64 6.03
C VAL A 90 -6.03 -8.19 7.31
N ASP A 91 -5.21 -8.65 8.25
CA ASP A 91 -5.64 -9.25 9.51
C ASP A 91 -4.60 -8.95 10.59
N LEU A 92 -4.87 -7.94 11.41
CA LEU A 92 -3.97 -7.50 12.47
C LEU A 92 -3.74 -8.57 13.55
N ALA A 93 -4.65 -9.54 13.70
CA ALA A 93 -4.45 -10.64 14.65
C ALA A 93 -3.35 -11.60 14.18
N ARG A 94 -3.19 -11.79 12.86
CA ARG A 94 -2.16 -12.66 12.29
C ARG A 94 -0.76 -12.06 12.35
N THR A 95 -0.67 -10.74 12.42
CA THR A 95 0.58 -9.98 12.49
C THR A 95 0.81 -9.37 13.88
N ALA A 96 -0.01 -9.76 14.86
CA ALA A 96 0.14 -9.34 16.25
C ALA A 96 1.51 -9.79 16.79
N GLY A 97 2.26 -8.85 17.36
CA GLY A 97 3.61 -9.10 17.88
C GLY A 97 4.73 -9.09 16.84
N TYR A 98 4.41 -8.98 15.54
CA TYR A 98 5.42 -8.81 14.48
C TYR A 98 5.74 -7.33 14.29
N PHE A 99 6.88 -7.03 13.64
CA PHE A 99 7.27 -5.69 13.21
C PHE A 99 7.28 -4.68 14.34
N ARG A 100 8.02 -4.98 15.42
CA ARG A 100 8.05 -4.14 16.62
C ARG A 100 8.50 -2.71 16.28
N GLY A 101 7.72 -1.72 16.72
CA GLY A 101 7.98 -0.31 16.46
C GLY A 101 7.52 0.18 15.08
N VAL A 102 6.82 -0.67 14.32
CA VAL A 102 6.26 -0.34 13.01
C VAL A 102 4.75 -0.26 13.12
N ARG A 103 4.17 0.79 12.55
CA ARG A 103 2.72 0.98 12.54
C ARG A 103 2.06 0.01 11.56
N GLN A 104 1.20 -0.87 12.06
CA GLN A 104 0.44 -1.77 11.21
C GLN A 104 -0.87 -1.09 10.78
N ILE A 105 -1.07 -0.94 9.47
CA ILE A 105 -2.26 -0.31 8.87
C ILE A 105 -3.19 -1.41 8.35
N PRO A 106 -4.45 -1.47 8.81
CA PRO A 106 -5.40 -2.44 8.31
C PRO A 106 -5.74 -2.12 6.84
N MET A 107 -5.46 -3.07 5.95
CA MET A 107 -5.80 -2.95 4.54
C MET A 107 -7.21 -3.51 4.30
N PRO A 108 -8.14 -2.71 3.77
CA PRO A 108 -9.48 -3.19 3.45
C PRO A 108 -9.49 -4.10 2.22
N LEU A 109 -10.54 -4.90 2.08
CA LEU A 109 -10.74 -5.77 0.91
C LEU A 109 -10.92 -4.97 -0.40
N VAL A 110 -11.47 -3.75 -0.33
CA VAL A 110 -11.58 -2.84 -1.47
C VAL A 110 -10.45 -1.80 -1.37
N TYR A 111 -9.40 -2.03 -2.14
CA TYR A 111 -8.12 -1.35 -1.96
C TYR A 111 -7.88 -0.04 -2.76
N PRO A 112 -8.51 0.27 -3.92
CA PRO A 112 -8.13 1.45 -4.71
C PRO A 112 -8.32 2.79 -3.97
N LYS A 113 -9.50 3.00 -3.35
CA LYS A 113 -9.77 4.20 -2.54
C LYS A 113 -8.80 4.30 -1.36
N PHE A 114 -8.54 3.17 -0.70
CA PHE A 114 -7.62 3.10 0.43
C PHE A 114 -6.22 3.54 0.02
N LEU A 115 -5.66 3.01 -1.08
CA LEU A 115 -4.33 3.42 -1.55
C LEU A 115 -4.29 4.91 -1.90
N PHE A 116 -5.33 5.41 -2.57
CA PHE A 116 -5.43 6.82 -2.92
C PHE A 116 -5.46 7.77 -1.71
N GLU A 117 -6.02 7.32 -0.59
CA GLU A 117 -6.11 8.09 0.65
C GLU A 117 -4.89 7.92 1.56
N GLU A 118 -4.32 6.70 1.62
CA GLU A 118 -3.29 6.33 2.57
C GLU A 118 -1.87 6.60 2.06
N VAL A 119 -1.60 6.37 0.77
CA VAL A 119 -0.27 6.61 0.19
C VAL A 119 0.18 8.08 0.37
N PRO A 120 -0.66 9.11 0.14
CA PRO A 120 -0.26 10.51 0.32
C PRO A 120 0.01 10.94 1.78
N ARG A 121 -0.17 10.05 2.76
CA ARG A 121 0.17 10.28 4.18
C ARG A 121 1.61 9.91 4.52
N HIS A 122 2.34 9.38 3.54
CA HIS A 122 3.71 8.92 3.66
C HIS A 122 4.60 9.74 2.72
N HIS A 123 5.89 9.86 3.04
CA HIS A 123 6.86 10.52 2.17
C HIS A 123 7.37 9.60 1.07
N GLY A 124 7.32 8.29 1.30
CA GLY A 124 7.77 7.29 0.34
C GLY A 124 7.08 5.95 0.56
N VAL A 125 7.11 5.12 -0.49
CA VAL A 125 6.58 3.76 -0.49
C VAL A 125 7.72 2.80 -0.85
N VAL A 126 7.87 1.74 -0.07
CA VAL A 126 8.83 0.67 -0.28
C VAL A 126 8.05 -0.59 -0.62
N ALA A 127 8.23 -1.10 -1.83
CA ALA A 127 7.73 -2.42 -2.19
C ALA A 127 8.52 -3.49 -1.43
N CYS A 128 7.87 -4.25 -0.56
CA CYS A 128 8.56 -5.16 0.37
C CYS A 128 8.22 -6.65 0.18
N GLU A 129 7.21 -6.96 -0.63
CA GLU A 129 6.83 -8.33 -0.93
C GLU A 129 7.65 -8.87 -2.13
N GLY A 130 8.13 -10.11 -2.01
CA GLY A 130 9.12 -10.69 -2.94
C GLY A 130 8.55 -11.33 -4.21
N SER A 131 7.23 -11.49 -4.32
CA SER A 131 6.54 -12.01 -5.50
C SER A 131 5.80 -10.94 -6.31
N MET A 132 5.78 -9.69 -5.85
CA MET A 132 5.03 -8.56 -6.40
C MET A 132 5.30 -8.32 -7.90
N PHE A 133 6.51 -8.64 -8.35
CA PHE A 133 6.95 -8.46 -9.74
C PHE A 133 7.10 -9.79 -10.51
N LYS A 134 6.61 -10.91 -9.97
CA LYS A 134 6.60 -12.20 -10.68
C LYS A 134 5.34 -12.29 -11.55
N SER A 135 5.51 -12.83 -12.76
CA SER A 135 4.43 -13.01 -13.74
C SER A 135 3.18 -13.72 -13.19
N LYS A 136 3.35 -14.69 -12.29
CA LYS A 136 2.23 -15.40 -11.66
C LYS A 136 1.40 -14.53 -10.71
N PHE A 137 2.01 -13.51 -10.11
CA PHE A 137 1.33 -12.60 -9.18
C PHE A 137 0.78 -11.38 -9.93
N SER A 138 1.52 -10.84 -10.89
CA SER A 138 1.08 -9.73 -11.74
C SER A 138 -0.08 -10.08 -12.68
N ASN A 139 -0.23 -11.36 -13.06
CA ASN A 139 -1.37 -11.83 -13.86
C ASN A 139 -2.61 -12.19 -13.01
N ALA A 140 -2.45 -12.23 -11.67
CA ALA A 140 -3.53 -12.53 -10.73
C ALA A 140 -4.13 -11.28 -10.07
N LEU A 141 -3.51 -10.11 -10.29
CA LEU A 141 -3.99 -8.77 -9.93
C LEU A 141 -4.63 -8.10 -11.14
#